data_AF-A0AB36SZ80-F1
#
_entry.id   AF-A0AB36SZ80-F1
#
_cell.length_a   1.000
_cell.length_b   1.000
_cell.length_c   1.000
_cell.angle_alpha   90.00
_cell.angle_beta   90.00
_cell.angle_gamma   90.00
#
_symmetry.space_group_name_H-M   'P 1'
#
loop_
_entity.id
_entity.type
_entity.pdbx_description
1 polymer ?
#
loop_
_entity_poly.entity_id
_entity_poly.type
_entity_poly.pdbx_seq_one_letter_code
_entity_poly.pdbx_strand_id
1 'polypeptide(L)' 'MIENPMLIGNHHDSSANDSIGNCEGCSQEIYLGEEYLDFDGDYIHNSMECVEEYVVDHSVMKVAGE' A
#
# COMPACT_ATOMS: atom_id res chain seq x y z
N MET A 1 6.44 -11.61 -43.70
CA MET A 1 5.09 -11.14 -43.34
C MET A 1 4.80 -11.66 -41.94
N ILE A 2 4.31 -10.77 -41.09
CA ILE A 2 4.75 -10.54 -39.70
C ILE A 2 4.63 -11.76 -38.79
N GLU A 3 5.76 -12.08 -38.18
CA GLU A 3 5.94 -13.03 -37.09
C GLU A 3 5.26 -12.43 -35.85
N ASN A 4 4.41 -13.17 -35.15
CA ASN A 4 3.86 -12.75 -33.86
C ASN A 4 4.84 -13.24 -32.76
N PRO A 5 5.81 -12.43 -32.31
CA PRO A 5 6.53 -12.77 -31.09
C PRO A 5 5.55 -12.70 -29.93
N MET A 6 5.57 -13.73 -29.09
CA MET A 6 4.85 -13.80 -27.83
C MET A 6 4.98 -12.45 -27.10
N LEU A 7 3.88 -11.70 -27.00
CA LEU A 7 3.79 -10.56 -26.10
C LEU A 7 3.67 -11.12 -24.68
N ILE A 8 4.84 -11.44 -24.13
CA ILE A 8 5.13 -11.53 -22.71
C ILE A 8 4.38 -10.39 -22.01
N GLY A 9 3.47 -10.77 -21.10
CA GLY A 9 2.84 -9.91 -20.12
C GLY A 9 2.36 -8.58 -20.68
N ASN A 10 1.07 -8.47 -20.99
CA ASN A 10 0.42 -7.18 -21.12
C ASN A 10 0.42 -6.52 -19.71
N HIS A 11 1.58 -5.99 -19.30
CA HIS A 11 1.81 -5.20 -18.08
C HIS A 11 1.26 -3.79 -18.32
N HIS A 12 0.07 -3.74 -18.87
CA HIS A 12 -0.58 -2.54 -19.36
C HIS A 12 -2.10 -2.69 -19.28
N ASP A 13 -2.56 -3.49 -18.32
CA ASP A 13 -3.85 -3.27 -17.69
C ASP A 13 -3.60 -2.43 -16.43
N SER A 14 -3.08 -1.21 -16.65
CA SER A 14 -3.02 -0.16 -15.63
C SER A 14 -4.44 0.33 -15.37
N SER A 15 -5.27 -0.54 -14.79
CA SER A 15 -6.64 -0.22 -14.40
C SER A 15 -6.67 0.09 -12.91
N ALA A 16 -6.12 1.23 -12.52
CA ALA A 16 -6.65 2.12 -11.48
C ALA A 16 -5.62 3.23 -11.18
N ASN A 17 -5.66 4.32 -11.95
CA ASN A 17 -4.85 5.51 -11.70
C ASN A 17 -5.44 6.39 -10.57
N ASP A 18 -6.23 5.79 -9.67
CA ASP A 18 -6.93 6.47 -8.60
C ASP A 18 -6.38 6.07 -7.23
N SER A 19 -5.28 5.31 -7.16
CA SER A 19 -4.62 5.02 -5.89
C SER A 19 -3.89 6.26 -5.37
N ILE A 20 -4.19 6.62 -4.12
CA ILE A 20 -3.55 7.71 -3.38
C ILE A 20 -2.14 7.29 -2.93
N GLY A 21 -2.00 6.03 -2.54
CA GLY A 21 -0.76 5.46 -2.03
C GLY A 21 -0.96 4.01 -1.60
N ASN A 22 0.05 3.45 -0.94
CA ASN A 22 -0.03 2.13 -0.32
C ASN A 22 -0.23 2.27 1.19
N CYS A 23 -1.03 1.38 1.75
CA CYS A 23 -1.25 1.27 3.19
C CYS A 23 0.00 0.68 3.84
N GLU A 24 0.64 1.38 4.76
CA GLU A 24 1.82 0.87 5.47
C GLU A 24 1.49 -0.34 6.38
N GLY A 25 0.23 -0.50 6.80
CA GLY A 25 -0.19 -1.62 7.65
C GLY A 25 -0.41 -2.94 6.91
N CYS A 26 -0.94 -2.92 5.68
CA CYS A 26 -1.27 -4.14 4.92
C CYS A 26 -0.61 -4.22 3.53
N SER A 27 0.17 -3.20 3.16
CA SER A 27 0.82 -3.04 1.85
C SER A 27 -0.15 -3.03 0.64
N GLN A 28 -1.45 -2.86 0.88
CA GLN A 28 -2.45 -2.75 -0.20
C GLN A 28 -2.62 -1.29 -0.64
N GLU A 29 -3.03 -1.08 -1.88
CA GLU A 29 -3.31 0.25 -2.43
C GLU A 29 -4.55 0.87 -1.77
N ILE A 30 -4.49 2.16 -1.48
CA ILE A 30 -5.60 3.00 -0.98
C ILE A 30 -6.13 3.80 -2.16
N TYR A 31 -7.42 3.71 -2.44
CA TYR A 31 -8.08 4.39 -3.56
C TYR A 31 -8.71 5.73 -3.17
N LEU A 32 -8.82 6.62 -4.15
CA LEU A 32 -9.44 7.92 -4.01
C LEU A 32 -10.92 7.79 -3.62
N GLY A 33 -11.24 8.19 -2.39
CA GLY A 33 -12.60 8.10 -1.83
C GLY A 33 -12.75 7.05 -0.73
N GLU A 34 -11.73 6.24 -0.47
CA GLU A 34 -11.68 5.39 0.71
C GLU A 34 -11.32 6.19 1.97
N GLU A 35 -11.75 5.69 3.14
CA GLU A 35 -11.37 6.27 4.42
C GLU A 35 -9.96 5.79 4.80
N TYR A 36 -9.03 6.73 4.89
CA TYR A 36 -7.64 6.47 5.29
C TYR A 36 -7.19 7.48 6.35
N LEU A 37 -6.12 7.10 7.04
CA LEU A 37 -5.39 7.89 8.01
C LEU A 37 -4.05 8.28 7.37
N ASP A 38 -3.65 9.53 7.58
CA ASP A 38 -2.35 10.08 7.18
C ASP A 38 -1.52 10.34 8.44
N PHE A 39 -0.36 9.69 8.55
CA PHE A 39 0.57 9.83 9.66
C PHE A 39 1.98 10.10 9.12
N ASP A 40 2.45 11.35 9.19
CA ASP A 40 3.80 11.73 8.73
C ASP A 40 4.11 11.41 7.26
N GLY A 41 3.08 11.30 6.42
CA GLY A 41 3.21 10.88 5.01
C GLY A 41 3.00 9.39 4.78
N ASP A 42 2.77 8.61 5.84
CA ASP A 42 2.34 7.21 5.77
C ASP A 42 0.82 7.14 5.70
N TYR A 43 0.32 6.47 4.66
CA TYR A 43 -1.10 6.22 4.48
C TYR A 43 -1.49 4.90 5.12
N ILE A 44 -2.60 4.85 5.85
CA ILE A 44 -3.09 3.64 6.51
C ILE A 44 -4.60 3.55 6.33
N HIS A 45 -5.14 2.38 5.98
CA HIS A 45 -6.59 2.20 5.95
C HIS A 45 -7.22 2.53 7.31
N ASN A 46 -8.45 3.07 7.32
CA ASN A 46 -9.25 3.27 8.54
C ASN A 46 -9.76 1.93 9.14
N SER A 47 -9.00 0.85 8.98
CA SER A 47 -9.29 -0.47 9.53
C SER A 47 -8.41 -0.70 10.74
N MET A 48 -9.01 -1.20 11.83
CA MET A 48 -8.29 -1.48 13.08
C MET A 48 -7.08 -2.40 12.84
N GLU A 49 -7.24 -3.43 12.00
CA GLU A 49 -6.16 -4.36 11.64
C GLU A 49 -4.94 -3.64 11.03
N CYS A 50 -5.16 -2.69 10.13
CA CYS A 50 -4.07 -1.94 9.50
C CYS A 50 -3.39 -0.98 10.49
N VAL A 51 -4.15 -0.36 11.39
CA VAL A 51 -3.61 0.53 12.41
C VAL A 51 -2.83 -0.25 13.45
N GLU A 52 -3.31 -1.42 13.88
CA GLU A 52 -2.59 -2.29 14.81
C GLU A 52 -1.26 -2.77 14.21
N GLU A 53 -1.26 -3.29 12.98
CA GLU A 53 -0.03 -3.72 12.29
C GLU A 53 0.95 -2.57 12.11
N TYR A 54 0.46 -1.39 11.66
CA TYR A 54 1.29 -0.19 11.53
C TYR A 54 1.88 0.24 12.86
N VAL A 55 1.10 0.25 13.95
CA VAL A 55 1.62 0.60 15.27
C VAL A 55 2.61 -0.46 15.74
N VAL A 56 2.42 -1.75 15.46
CA VAL A 56 3.38 -2.78 15.86
C VAL A 56 4.72 -2.60 15.14
N ASP A 57 4.69 -2.38 13.83
CA ASP A 57 5.90 -2.17 13.01
C ASP A 57 6.59 -0.83 13.31
N HIS A 58 5.81 0.24 13.37
CA HIS A 58 6.29 1.61 13.54
C HIS A 58 6.44 2.04 15.00
N SER A 59 5.90 1.26 15.95
CA SER A 59 6.35 1.32 17.33
C SER A 59 7.77 0.79 17.35
N VAL A 60 8.70 1.71 17.15
CA VAL A 60 10.07 1.57 17.63
C VAL A 60 9.89 1.08 19.05
N MET A 61 10.12 -0.22 19.26
CA MET A 61 10.11 -0.83 20.56
C MET A 61 11.08 0.04 21.34
N LYS A 62 10.56 0.96 22.15
CA LYS A 62 11.36 1.65 23.16
C LYS A 62 11.68 0.53 24.13
N VAL A 63 12.63 -0.32 23.75
CA VAL A 63 13.31 -1.20 24.66
C VAL A 63 13.87 -0.24 25.68
N ALA A 64 13.21 -0.16 26.82
CA ALA A 64 13.78 0.39 28.02
C ALA A 64 14.90 -0.59 28.41
N GLY A 65 16.05 -0.46 27.76
CA GLY A 65 17.25 -1.24 28.01
C GLY A 65 18.40 -0.55 27.29
N GLU A 66 19.46 -0.12 27.93
CA GLU A 66 19.90 -0.17 29.34
C GLU A 66 20.65 1.13 29.68
#